data_AF-A0A7J4V7P3-F1
#
_entry.id   AF-A0A7J4V7P3-F1
#
_cell.length_a   1.000
_cell.length_b   1.000
_cell.length_c   1.000
_cell.angle_alpha   90.00
_cell.angle_beta   90.00
_cell.angle_gamma   90.00
#
_symmetry.space_group_name_H-M   'P 1'
#
loop_
_entity.id
_entity.type
_entity.pdbx_description
1 polymer ?
#
loop_
_entity_poly.entity_id
_entity_poly.type
_entity_poly.pdbx_seq_one_letter_code
_entity_poly.pdbx_strand_id
1 'polypeptide(L)'
;FNERPISTPQTGWSFISQSRSHMPDEVGGVLWFGMDDTYTTVWFPVYAAVTDIPENYRKGLGSLSQFTWESAFWVFNAVANFAYPRYNVVIEDIKTVQNQLEGQFLMRQKEVEEKAIKLLSSSRAEALAFLTNYSKDAGKTVYTTWRKLSEDLLLRYVDGVKKNEHFKTVNLGYPDAFKKQIVQEAGNRLKVKKLPGQDAQTLGGHINSAKELISKKDYHAAQKELEAVLKLDPSNTWAQAELKKVKNLISAIEDLHKQNFGAGQ
;
A
#
# COMPACT_ATOMS: atom_id res chain seq x y z
N PHE A 1 0.72 -28.07 -2.39
CA PHE A 1 -0.56 -27.34 -2.32
C PHE A 1 -1.64 -28.30 -2.78
N ASN A 2 -2.60 -28.64 -1.91
CA ASN A 2 -3.66 -29.63 -2.19
C ASN A 2 -5.08 -29.03 -2.17
N GLU A 3 -5.22 -27.76 -1.81
CA GLU A 3 -6.52 -27.08 -1.75
C GLU A 3 -6.75 -26.27 -3.04
N ARG A 4 -7.96 -26.38 -3.61
CA ARG A 4 -8.43 -25.53 -4.71
C ARG A 4 -9.23 -24.36 -4.12
N PRO A 5 -8.81 -23.09 -4.31
CA PRO A 5 -9.57 -21.95 -3.82
C PRO A 5 -10.91 -21.83 -4.58
N ILE A 6 -11.90 -21.18 -3.93
CA ILE A 6 -13.20 -20.89 -4.55
C ILE A 6 -13.03 -19.84 -5.65
N SER A 7 -12.37 -18.72 -5.32
CA SER A 7 -11.92 -17.70 -6.27
C SER A 7 -10.70 -18.22 -7.03
N THR A 8 -10.78 -18.18 -8.36
CA THR A 8 -9.78 -18.83 -9.21
C THR A 8 -9.63 -18.07 -10.53
N PRO A 9 -8.40 -17.97 -11.07
CA PRO A 9 -8.11 -17.22 -12.30
C PRO A 9 -8.76 -17.82 -13.56
N GLN A 10 -9.33 -19.02 -13.47
CA GLN A 10 -10.06 -19.68 -14.58
C GLN A 10 -11.54 -19.31 -14.62
N THR A 11 -12.02 -18.48 -13.69
CA THR A 11 -13.41 -18.02 -13.69
C THR A 11 -13.62 -17.12 -14.90
N GLY A 12 -14.46 -17.51 -15.86
CA GLY A 12 -14.80 -16.62 -16.98
C GLY A 12 -15.75 -15.49 -16.55
N TRP A 13 -16.76 -15.86 -15.76
CA TRP A 13 -17.74 -14.97 -15.15
C TRP A 13 -18.35 -15.64 -13.93
N SER A 14 -18.99 -14.85 -13.08
CA SER A 14 -19.76 -15.32 -11.94
C SER A 14 -21.00 -14.45 -11.75
N PHE A 15 -22.02 -14.97 -11.09
CA PHE A 15 -23.20 -14.18 -10.76
C PHE A 15 -23.90 -14.66 -9.50
N ILE A 16 -24.63 -13.75 -8.86
CA ILE A 16 -25.57 -14.04 -7.79
C ILE A 16 -26.97 -13.83 -8.36
N SER A 17 -27.80 -14.87 -8.32
CA SER A 17 -29.21 -14.76 -8.73
C SER A 17 -30.08 -14.35 -7.54
N GLN A 18 -30.82 -13.26 -7.71
CA GLN A 18 -31.80 -12.77 -6.76
C GLN A 18 -33.19 -12.85 -7.42
N SER A 19 -34.07 -13.69 -6.87
CA SER A 19 -35.44 -13.86 -7.35
C SER A 19 -36.42 -13.53 -6.23
N ARG A 20 -37.25 -12.50 -6.43
CA ARG A 20 -38.13 -11.94 -5.40
C ARG A 20 -39.60 -12.06 -5.80
N SER A 21 -40.32 -12.97 -5.15
CA SER A 21 -41.74 -13.27 -5.42
C SER A 21 -42.72 -12.17 -4.99
N HIS A 22 -42.29 -11.22 -4.16
CA HIS A 22 -43.12 -10.11 -3.68
C HIS A 22 -43.06 -8.87 -4.59
N MET A 23 -42.41 -8.98 -5.76
CA MET A 23 -42.29 -7.91 -6.76
C MET A 23 -42.86 -8.38 -8.10
N PRO A 24 -43.26 -7.47 -9.01
CA PRO A 24 -43.62 -7.83 -10.37
C PRO A 24 -42.51 -8.61 -11.08
N ASP A 25 -42.87 -9.53 -11.97
CA ASP A 25 -41.94 -10.42 -12.68
C ASP A 25 -40.83 -9.65 -13.41
N GLU A 26 -41.14 -8.46 -13.97
CA GLU A 26 -40.18 -7.61 -14.65
C GLU A 26 -39.06 -7.06 -13.75
N VAL A 27 -39.31 -6.95 -12.44
CA VAL A 27 -38.43 -6.29 -11.46
C VAL A 27 -37.84 -7.28 -10.47
N GLY A 28 -38.58 -8.33 -10.13
CA GLY A 28 -38.23 -9.27 -9.06
C GLY A 28 -36.97 -10.08 -9.31
N GLY A 29 -36.60 -10.30 -10.58
CA GLY A 29 -35.40 -11.03 -10.98
C GLY A 29 -34.21 -10.11 -11.28
N VAL A 30 -33.10 -10.29 -10.54
CA VAL A 30 -31.83 -9.59 -10.75
C VAL A 30 -30.68 -10.58 -10.73
N LEU A 31 -29.82 -10.50 -11.74
CA LEU A 31 -28.51 -11.13 -11.74
C LEU A 31 -27.46 -10.09 -11.38
N TRP A 32 -26.79 -10.29 -10.25
CA TRP A 32 -25.59 -9.53 -9.91
C TRP A 32 -24.42 -10.17 -10.65
N PHE A 33 -24.01 -9.58 -11.77
CA PHE A 33 -23.10 -10.19 -12.73
C PHE A 33 -21.68 -9.61 -12.63
N GLY A 34 -20.67 -10.48 -12.69
CA GLY A 34 -19.25 -10.11 -12.63
C GLY A 34 -18.42 -10.97 -13.59
N MET A 35 -17.30 -10.41 -14.07
CA MET A 35 -16.38 -11.07 -15.00
C MET A 35 -15.08 -11.46 -14.30
N ASP A 36 -14.42 -12.50 -14.80
CA ASP A 36 -13.09 -12.94 -14.34
C ASP A 36 -13.05 -13.43 -12.87
N ASP A 37 -11.87 -13.42 -12.24
CA ASP A 37 -11.64 -13.90 -10.88
C ASP A 37 -12.57 -13.23 -9.86
N THR A 38 -13.34 -14.05 -9.13
CA THR A 38 -14.37 -13.58 -8.20
C THR A 38 -13.83 -12.78 -7.02
N TYR A 39 -12.55 -12.88 -6.70
CA TYR A 39 -11.96 -12.07 -5.62
C TYR A 39 -11.69 -10.62 -6.06
N THR A 40 -11.44 -10.40 -7.35
CA THR A 40 -11.14 -9.09 -7.95
C THR A 40 -12.17 -8.73 -9.02
N THR A 41 -13.42 -9.15 -8.85
CA THR A 41 -14.52 -8.78 -9.76
C THR A 41 -15.38 -7.67 -9.15
N VAL A 42 -16.37 -7.19 -9.90
CA VAL A 42 -17.41 -6.28 -9.41
C VAL A 42 -18.73 -6.83 -9.87
N TRP A 43 -19.63 -7.11 -8.95
CA TRP A 43 -20.98 -7.54 -9.30
C TRP A 43 -21.91 -6.33 -9.49
N PHE A 44 -22.40 -6.14 -10.72
CA PHE A 44 -23.38 -5.10 -11.04
C PHE A 44 -24.76 -5.70 -11.35
N PRO A 45 -25.86 -4.96 -11.09
CA PRO A 45 -27.20 -5.49 -11.27
C PRO A 45 -27.60 -5.54 -12.75
N VAL A 46 -28.06 -6.70 -13.19
CA VAL A 46 -28.70 -6.95 -14.49
C VAL A 46 -30.09 -7.50 -14.25
N TYR A 47 -31.12 -6.71 -14.52
CA TYR A 47 -32.51 -7.17 -14.36
C TYR A 47 -32.85 -8.25 -15.40
N ALA A 48 -33.64 -9.25 -15.02
CA ALA A 48 -33.96 -10.37 -15.89
C ALA A 48 -34.83 -9.97 -17.11
N ALA A 49 -35.56 -8.85 -17.00
CA ALA A 49 -36.45 -8.36 -18.06
C ALA A 49 -35.77 -7.46 -19.10
N VAL A 50 -34.45 -7.21 -18.98
CA VAL A 50 -33.75 -6.36 -19.95
C VAL A 50 -33.75 -6.98 -21.33
N THR A 51 -33.86 -6.15 -22.35
CA THR A 51 -33.88 -6.58 -23.76
C THR A 51 -32.53 -6.36 -24.44
N ASP A 52 -31.57 -5.78 -23.75
CA ASP A 52 -30.23 -5.49 -24.27
C ASP A 52 -29.19 -5.44 -23.15
N ILE A 53 -27.91 -5.55 -23.51
CA ILE A 53 -26.76 -5.59 -22.59
C ILE A 53 -25.76 -4.47 -22.91
N PRO A 54 -24.85 -4.10 -21.99
CA PRO A 54 -23.84 -3.09 -22.30
C PRO A 54 -22.91 -3.58 -23.41
N GLU A 55 -22.52 -2.66 -24.31
CA GLU A 55 -21.74 -2.98 -25.50
C GLU A 55 -20.48 -3.78 -25.17
N ASN A 56 -19.72 -3.36 -24.14
CA ASN A 56 -18.45 -3.97 -23.72
C ASN A 56 -18.55 -5.41 -23.20
N TYR A 57 -19.78 -5.91 -22.96
CA TYR A 57 -20.04 -7.28 -22.51
C TYR A 57 -20.55 -8.18 -23.64
N ARG A 58 -20.73 -7.63 -24.86
CA ARG A 58 -21.20 -8.41 -26.00
C ARG A 58 -20.18 -9.47 -26.42
N LYS A 59 -20.71 -10.58 -26.93
CA LYS A 59 -19.93 -11.61 -27.60
C LYS A 59 -19.25 -11.01 -28.84
N GLY A 60 -18.02 -11.44 -29.10
CA GLY A 60 -17.30 -11.13 -30.34
C GLY A 60 -16.38 -9.92 -30.28
N LEU A 61 -16.30 -9.21 -29.14
CA LEU A 61 -15.33 -8.12 -28.98
C LEU A 61 -13.89 -8.61 -28.89
N GLY A 62 -13.67 -9.78 -28.31
CA GLY A 62 -12.37 -10.42 -28.18
C GLY A 62 -12.48 -11.93 -28.12
N SER A 63 -11.34 -12.58 -28.07
CA SER A 63 -11.22 -14.03 -27.96
C SER A 63 -9.95 -14.38 -27.19
N LEU A 64 -9.79 -15.63 -26.75
CA LEU A 64 -8.55 -16.09 -26.09
C LEU A 64 -7.29 -15.93 -26.95
N SER A 65 -7.42 -15.71 -28.27
CA SER A 65 -6.32 -15.43 -29.20
C SER A 65 -6.22 -13.94 -29.60
N GLN A 66 -7.16 -13.09 -29.18
CA GLN A 66 -7.20 -11.67 -29.53
C GLN A 66 -7.63 -10.83 -28.33
N PHE A 67 -6.64 -10.10 -27.80
CA PHE A 67 -6.86 -9.09 -26.77
C PHE A 67 -7.53 -7.84 -27.36
N THR A 68 -8.44 -7.24 -26.59
CA THR A 68 -8.98 -5.90 -26.87
C THR A 68 -9.32 -5.18 -25.56
N TRP A 69 -9.13 -3.86 -25.55
CA TRP A 69 -9.60 -3.02 -24.45
C TRP A 69 -11.12 -2.77 -24.48
N GLU A 70 -11.79 -3.10 -25.59
CA GLU A 70 -13.24 -2.93 -25.72
C GLU A 70 -14.03 -4.00 -24.97
N SER A 71 -13.41 -5.15 -24.70
CA SER A 71 -14.04 -6.26 -23.97
C SER A 71 -13.89 -6.10 -22.46
N ALA A 72 -15.01 -6.16 -21.74
CA ALA A 72 -15.02 -6.20 -20.29
C ALA A 72 -14.20 -7.38 -19.75
N PHE A 73 -14.26 -8.56 -20.38
CA PHE A 73 -13.47 -9.72 -19.99
C PHE A 73 -11.97 -9.39 -19.87
N TRP A 74 -11.43 -8.75 -20.90
CA TRP A 74 -10.01 -8.39 -20.96
C TRP A 74 -9.63 -7.25 -20.01
N VAL A 75 -10.53 -6.30 -19.79
CA VAL A 75 -10.37 -5.25 -18.78
C VAL A 75 -10.29 -5.84 -17.36
N PHE A 76 -11.17 -6.78 -17.03
CA PHE A 76 -11.12 -7.49 -15.74
C PHE A 76 -9.83 -8.32 -15.59
N ASN A 77 -9.46 -9.05 -16.65
CA ASN A 77 -8.21 -9.81 -16.70
C ASN A 77 -6.98 -8.93 -16.46
N ALA A 78 -6.96 -7.70 -17.00
CA ALA A 78 -5.84 -6.78 -16.81
C ALA A 78 -5.65 -6.43 -15.32
N VAL A 79 -6.73 -6.18 -14.58
CA VAL A 79 -6.67 -5.87 -13.14
C VAL A 79 -6.27 -7.12 -12.33
N ALA A 80 -6.91 -8.27 -12.59
CA ALA A 80 -6.64 -9.50 -11.86
C ALA A 80 -5.18 -9.98 -12.06
N ASN A 81 -4.70 -9.99 -13.32
CA ASN A 81 -3.32 -10.37 -13.62
C ASN A 81 -2.29 -9.37 -13.09
N PHE A 82 -2.65 -8.08 -12.97
CA PHE A 82 -1.80 -7.12 -12.26
C PHE A 82 -1.63 -7.48 -10.79
N ALA A 83 -2.71 -8.00 -10.19
CA ALA A 83 -2.79 -8.33 -8.78
C ALA A 83 -2.06 -9.62 -8.39
N TYR A 84 -2.13 -10.67 -9.20
CA TYR A 84 -1.59 -11.99 -8.83
C TYR A 84 -0.15 -11.98 -8.28
N PRO A 85 0.84 -11.33 -8.90
CA PRO A 85 2.21 -11.31 -8.37
C PRO A 85 2.42 -10.28 -7.25
N ARG A 86 1.45 -9.39 -6.97
CA ARG A 86 1.60 -8.23 -6.09
C ARG A 86 0.46 -8.12 -5.08
N TYR A 87 -0.22 -9.24 -4.81
CA TYR A 87 -1.52 -9.27 -4.13
C TYR A 87 -1.52 -8.47 -2.83
N ASN A 88 -0.54 -8.72 -1.96
CA ASN A 88 -0.41 -8.06 -0.66
C ASN A 88 -0.23 -6.54 -0.72
N VAL A 89 0.16 -6.00 -1.86
CA VAL A 89 0.43 -4.57 -2.06
C VAL A 89 -0.75 -3.85 -2.71
N VAL A 90 -1.43 -4.52 -3.65
CA VAL A 90 -2.40 -3.90 -4.55
C VAL A 90 -3.85 -4.22 -4.21
N ILE A 91 -4.11 -5.27 -3.43
CA ILE A 91 -5.48 -5.78 -3.25
C ILE A 91 -6.41 -4.77 -2.58
N GLU A 92 -5.92 -4.00 -1.61
CA GLU A 92 -6.74 -3.00 -0.92
C GLU A 92 -7.13 -1.83 -1.84
N ASP A 93 -6.28 -1.48 -2.82
CA ASP A 93 -6.62 -0.49 -3.84
C ASP A 93 -7.77 -1.00 -4.74
N ILE A 94 -7.72 -2.28 -5.12
CA ILE A 94 -8.77 -2.93 -5.91
C ILE A 94 -10.08 -3.00 -5.12
N LYS A 95 -10.02 -3.49 -3.87
CA LYS A 95 -11.20 -3.61 -2.99
C LYS A 95 -11.84 -2.26 -2.68
N THR A 96 -11.05 -1.20 -2.58
CA THR A 96 -11.60 0.16 -2.39
C THR A 96 -12.53 0.54 -3.53
N VAL A 97 -12.11 0.34 -4.79
CA VAL A 97 -12.93 0.66 -5.96
C VAL A 97 -14.09 -0.33 -6.14
N GLN A 98 -13.87 -1.62 -5.86
CA GLN A 98 -14.92 -2.65 -5.84
C GLN A 98 -16.06 -2.26 -4.88
N ASN A 99 -15.72 -1.96 -3.63
CA ASN A 99 -16.69 -1.58 -2.59
C ASN A 99 -17.45 -0.29 -2.94
N GLN A 100 -16.78 0.68 -3.58
CA GLN A 100 -17.43 1.91 -4.06
C GLN A 100 -18.51 1.61 -5.11
N LEU A 101 -18.19 0.77 -6.10
CA LEU A 101 -19.12 0.41 -7.17
C LEU A 101 -20.29 -0.44 -6.63
N GLU A 102 -20.01 -1.51 -5.90
CA GLU A 102 -21.05 -2.40 -5.37
C GLU A 102 -21.93 -1.69 -4.35
N GLY A 103 -21.33 -0.89 -3.47
CA GLY A 103 -22.05 -0.05 -2.52
C GLY A 103 -22.99 0.93 -3.21
N GLN A 104 -22.53 1.59 -4.30
CA GLN A 104 -23.38 2.48 -5.09
C GLN A 104 -24.59 1.75 -5.68
N PHE A 105 -24.41 0.55 -6.23
CA PHE A 105 -25.52 -0.22 -6.82
C PHE A 105 -26.52 -0.66 -5.76
N LEU A 106 -26.04 -1.18 -4.62
CA LEU A 106 -26.88 -1.57 -3.49
C LEU A 106 -27.70 -0.40 -2.95
N MET A 107 -27.09 0.77 -2.78
CA MET A 107 -27.79 1.97 -2.30
C MET A 107 -28.89 2.44 -3.26
N ARG A 108 -28.67 2.34 -4.57
CA ARG A 108 -29.61 2.83 -5.60
C ARG A 108 -30.70 1.83 -5.98
N GLN A 109 -30.55 0.56 -5.60
CA GLN A 109 -31.43 -0.52 -6.06
C GLN A 109 -32.91 -0.22 -5.78
N LYS A 110 -33.24 0.16 -4.53
CA LYS A 110 -34.61 0.45 -4.14
C LYS A 110 -35.26 1.55 -4.99
N GLU A 111 -34.56 2.67 -5.19
CA GLU A 111 -35.07 3.81 -5.99
C GLU A 111 -35.33 3.40 -7.45
N VAL A 112 -34.42 2.62 -8.03
CA VAL A 112 -34.56 2.10 -9.40
C VAL A 112 -35.79 1.21 -9.51
N GLU A 113 -35.99 0.32 -8.54
CA GLU A 113 -37.10 -0.62 -8.53
C GLU A 113 -38.45 0.07 -8.33
N GLU A 114 -38.55 1.03 -7.40
CA GLU A 114 -39.75 1.84 -7.20
C GLU A 114 -40.13 2.61 -8.47
N LYS A 115 -39.14 3.18 -9.16
CA LYS A 115 -39.36 3.86 -10.43
C LYS A 115 -39.83 2.89 -11.53
N ALA A 116 -39.23 1.71 -11.64
CA ALA A 116 -39.65 0.69 -12.59
C ALA A 116 -41.08 0.21 -12.32
N ILE A 117 -41.45 -0.04 -11.06
CA ILE A 117 -42.82 -0.42 -10.66
C ILE A 117 -43.83 0.69 -11.00
N LYS A 118 -43.47 1.95 -10.76
CA LYS A 118 -44.32 3.08 -11.15
C LYS A 118 -44.53 3.13 -12.67
N LEU A 119 -43.46 2.92 -13.45
CA LEU A 119 -43.55 2.87 -14.92
C LEU A 119 -44.40 1.68 -15.39
N LEU A 120 -44.31 0.51 -14.75
CA LEU A 120 -45.14 -0.66 -15.09
C LEU A 120 -46.64 -0.37 -15.00
N SER A 121 -47.04 0.51 -14.07
CA SER A 121 -48.44 0.93 -13.91
C SER A 121 -48.95 1.75 -15.09
N SER A 122 -48.06 2.31 -15.91
CA SER A 122 -48.40 3.15 -17.07
C SER A 122 -48.08 2.47 -18.40
N SER A 123 -46.88 1.90 -18.53
CA SER A 123 -46.40 1.24 -19.75
C SER A 123 -45.33 0.20 -19.42
N ARG A 124 -45.61 -1.05 -19.75
CA ARG A 124 -44.64 -2.14 -19.65
C ARG A 124 -43.38 -1.86 -20.48
N ALA A 125 -43.57 -1.33 -21.69
CA ALA A 125 -42.45 -1.01 -22.59
C ALA A 125 -41.51 0.05 -21.98
N GLU A 126 -42.06 1.07 -21.30
CA GLU A 126 -41.25 2.10 -20.65
C GLU A 126 -40.47 1.55 -19.44
N ALA A 127 -41.09 0.68 -18.65
CA ALA A 127 -40.40 0.02 -17.53
C ALA A 127 -39.23 -0.86 -18.00
N LEU A 128 -39.45 -1.67 -19.04
CA LEU A 128 -38.39 -2.50 -19.64
C LEU A 128 -37.26 -1.65 -20.24
N ALA A 129 -37.60 -0.58 -20.95
CA ALA A 129 -36.60 0.35 -21.49
C ALA A 129 -35.79 1.01 -20.36
N PHE A 130 -36.45 1.41 -19.28
CA PHE A 130 -35.79 1.97 -18.10
C PHE A 130 -34.83 0.99 -17.43
N LEU A 131 -35.26 -0.24 -17.15
CA LEU A 131 -34.42 -1.28 -16.53
C LEU A 131 -33.26 -1.71 -17.44
N THR A 132 -33.51 -1.77 -18.75
CA THR A 132 -32.47 -2.05 -19.76
C THR A 132 -31.40 -0.97 -19.74
N ASN A 133 -31.80 0.30 -19.81
CA ASN A 133 -30.86 1.41 -19.79
C ASN A 133 -30.08 1.47 -18.47
N TYR A 134 -30.76 1.26 -17.33
CA TYR A 134 -30.07 1.21 -16.03
C TYR A 134 -29.02 0.10 -15.98
N SER A 135 -29.35 -1.12 -16.40
CA SER A 135 -28.40 -2.26 -16.37
C SER A 135 -27.23 -2.04 -17.34
N LYS A 136 -27.50 -1.45 -18.51
CA LYS A 136 -26.47 -1.05 -19.48
C LYS A 136 -25.53 0.00 -18.90
N ASP A 137 -26.08 1.03 -18.29
CA ASP A 137 -25.31 2.11 -17.67
C ASP A 137 -24.48 1.59 -16.50
N ALA A 138 -25.04 0.73 -15.65
CA ALA A 138 -24.32 0.09 -14.55
C ALA A 138 -23.11 -0.71 -15.07
N GLY A 139 -23.30 -1.58 -16.06
CA GLY A 139 -22.21 -2.35 -16.67
C GLY A 139 -21.16 -1.45 -17.35
N LYS A 140 -21.58 -0.39 -18.04
CA LYS A 140 -20.67 0.59 -18.66
C LYS A 140 -19.86 1.35 -17.61
N THR A 141 -20.48 1.76 -16.49
CA THR A 141 -19.80 2.39 -15.37
C THR A 141 -18.74 1.46 -14.80
N VAL A 142 -19.08 0.19 -14.54
CA VAL A 142 -18.10 -0.81 -14.08
C VAL A 142 -16.95 -0.94 -15.06
N TYR A 143 -17.23 -1.18 -16.35
CA TYR A 143 -16.19 -1.30 -17.38
C TYR A 143 -15.26 -0.07 -17.41
N THR A 144 -15.83 1.14 -17.41
CA THR A 144 -15.06 2.38 -17.50
C THR A 144 -14.18 2.57 -16.27
N THR A 145 -14.74 2.38 -15.08
CA THR A 145 -14.01 2.50 -13.81
C THR A 145 -12.95 1.42 -13.67
N TRP A 146 -13.24 0.18 -14.08
CA TRP A 146 -12.30 -0.93 -13.97
C TRP A 146 -11.14 -0.81 -14.95
N ARG A 147 -11.40 -0.32 -16.17
CA ARG A 147 -10.36 0.03 -17.13
C ARG A 147 -9.47 1.14 -16.56
N LYS A 148 -10.07 2.19 -16.01
CA LYS A 148 -9.31 3.26 -15.36
C LYS A 148 -8.47 2.76 -14.18
N LEU A 149 -9.02 1.85 -13.37
CA LEU A 149 -8.28 1.19 -12.29
C LEU A 149 -7.06 0.44 -12.83
N SER A 150 -7.16 -0.28 -13.95
CA SER A 150 -6.01 -0.96 -14.56
C SER A 150 -4.89 0.02 -14.94
N GLU A 151 -5.24 1.19 -15.47
CA GLU A 151 -4.31 2.27 -15.82
C GLU A 151 -3.66 2.86 -14.55
N ASP A 152 -4.46 3.09 -13.51
CA ASP A 152 -4.00 3.68 -12.26
C ASP A 152 -3.11 2.73 -11.46
N LEU A 153 -3.42 1.43 -11.46
CA LEU A 153 -2.57 0.39 -10.88
C LEU A 153 -1.21 0.34 -11.57
N LEU A 154 -1.19 0.35 -12.91
CA LEU A 154 0.05 0.42 -13.66
C LEU A 154 0.83 1.69 -13.29
N LEU A 155 0.21 2.86 -13.31
CA LEU A 155 0.86 4.13 -13.00
C LEU A 155 1.46 4.17 -11.59
N ARG A 156 0.72 3.64 -10.60
CA ARG A 156 1.07 3.63 -9.18
C ARG A 156 2.17 2.63 -8.85
N TYR A 157 2.23 1.51 -9.57
CA TYR A 157 3.07 0.36 -9.24
C TYR A 157 4.10 -0.03 -10.33
N VAL A 158 4.28 0.83 -11.34
CA VAL A 158 5.28 0.64 -12.40
C VAL A 158 6.69 0.43 -11.81
N ASP A 159 7.50 -0.37 -12.48
CA ASP A 159 8.89 -0.67 -12.11
C ASP A 159 9.10 -1.26 -10.70
N GLY A 160 8.03 -1.82 -10.11
CA GLY A 160 8.10 -2.45 -8.79
C GLY A 160 8.21 -1.46 -7.62
N VAL A 161 8.03 -0.16 -7.87
CA VAL A 161 7.92 0.85 -6.82
C VAL A 161 6.46 1.13 -6.48
N LYS A 162 6.17 1.72 -5.31
CA LYS A 162 4.84 2.29 -5.02
C LYS A 162 4.92 3.80 -5.08
N LYS A 163 4.00 4.46 -5.78
CA LYS A 163 3.85 5.92 -5.73
C LYS A 163 2.76 6.32 -4.74
N ASN A 164 2.98 7.38 -3.99
CA ASN A 164 1.95 8.01 -3.17
C ASN A 164 1.04 8.94 -4.00
N GLU A 165 0.10 9.61 -3.35
CA GLU A 165 -0.87 10.53 -3.97
C GLU A 165 -0.21 11.73 -4.69
N HIS A 166 1.02 12.08 -4.34
CA HIS A 166 1.81 13.13 -5.00
C HIS A 166 2.77 12.58 -6.07
N PHE A 167 2.58 11.34 -6.51
CA PHE A 167 3.44 10.62 -7.46
C PHE A 167 4.89 10.46 -7.02
N LYS A 168 5.17 10.58 -5.71
CA LYS A 168 6.49 10.33 -5.16
C LYS A 168 6.66 8.85 -4.86
N THR A 169 7.83 8.33 -5.23
CA THR A 169 8.23 6.96 -4.97
C THR A 169 8.37 6.70 -3.47
N VAL A 170 7.75 5.61 -3.02
CA VAL A 170 7.80 5.07 -1.66
C VAL A 170 8.36 3.66 -1.74
N ASN A 171 9.38 3.39 -0.93
CA ASN A 171 9.92 2.05 -0.79
C ASN A 171 9.03 1.26 0.17
N LEU A 172 8.33 0.25 -0.36
CA LEU A 172 7.50 -0.65 0.45
C LEU A 172 8.35 -1.51 1.40
N GLY A 173 9.56 -1.86 0.97
CA GLY A 173 10.42 -2.81 1.67
C GLY A 173 9.74 -4.16 1.92
N TYR A 174 10.37 -4.96 2.78
CA TYR A 174 9.76 -6.20 3.27
C TYR A 174 8.96 -5.95 4.56
N PRO A 175 7.93 -6.76 4.85
CA PRO A 175 7.28 -6.77 6.16
C PRO A 175 8.30 -7.01 7.28
N ASP A 176 8.08 -6.40 8.44
CA ASP A 176 9.04 -6.50 9.54
C ASP A 176 9.23 -7.93 10.07
N ALA A 177 8.19 -8.75 10.00
CA ALA A 177 8.29 -10.18 10.31
C ALA A 177 9.31 -10.89 9.39
N PHE A 178 9.28 -10.60 8.08
CA PHE A 178 10.22 -11.16 7.12
C PHE A 178 11.63 -10.63 7.33
N LYS A 179 11.79 -9.33 7.62
CA LYS A 179 13.11 -8.76 7.99
C LYS A 179 13.70 -9.47 9.22
N LYS A 180 12.88 -9.71 10.25
CA LYS A 180 13.29 -10.44 11.46
C LYS A 180 13.72 -11.86 11.13
N GLN A 181 12.96 -12.57 10.30
CA GLN A 181 13.32 -13.91 9.85
C GLN A 181 14.67 -13.92 9.11
N ILE A 182 14.89 -12.99 8.17
CA ILE A 182 16.18 -12.86 7.47
C ILE A 182 17.34 -12.63 8.45
N VAL A 183 17.16 -11.76 9.45
CA VAL A 183 18.20 -11.50 10.46
C VAL A 183 18.50 -12.74 11.29
N GLN A 184 17.47 -13.50 11.67
CA GLN A 184 17.62 -14.76 12.41
C GLN A 184 18.37 -15.82 11.58
N GLU A 185 17.97 -16.03 10.33
CA GLU A 185 18.59 -17.01 9.43
C GLU A 185 20.02 -16.62 9.05
N ALA A 186 20.30 -15.33 8.87
CA ALA A 186 21.62 -14.87 8.46
C ALA A 186 22.64 -14.81 9.61
N GLY A 187 22.20 -14.81 10.87
CA GLY A 187 23.06 -14.74 12.05
C GLY A 187 24.03 -13.55 11.99
N ASN A 188 25.33 -13.84 12.07
CA ASN A 188 26.37 -12.80 12.03
C ASN A 188 26.68 -12.27 10.62
N ARG A 189 26.15 -12.86 9.55
CA ARG A 189 26.50 -12.50 8.16
C ARG A 189 26.08 -11.08 7.77
N LEU A 190 24.94 -10.62 8.30
CA LEU A 190 24.42 -9.27 8.05
C LEU A 190 24.96 -8.23 9.03
N LYS A 191 25.68 -8.65 10.07
CA LYS A 191 26.32 -7.69 10.98
C LYS A 191 27.39 -6.93 10.22
N VAL A 192 27.39 -5.61 10.38
CA VAL A 192 28.44 -4.76 9.84
C VAL A 192 29.77 -5.24 10.40
N LYS A 193 30.66 -5.69 9.52
CA LYS A 193 32.03 -6.03 9.88
C LYS A 193 32.80 -4.72 9.98
N LYS A 194 33.54 -4.53 11.07
CA LYS A 194 34.52 -3.45 11.15
C LYS A 194 35.57 -3.65 10.04
N LEU A 195 35.87 -2.59 9.30
CA LEU A 195 36.94 -2.65 8.31
C LEU A 195 38.31 -2.66 9.02
N PRO A 196 39.30 -3.40 8.51
CA PRO A 196 40.68 -3.34 9.03
C PRO A 196 41.17 -1.89 9.05
N GLY A 197 41.61 -1.39 10.20
CA GLY A 197 42.09 -0.01 10.37
C GLY A 197 41.02 1.04 10.67
N GLN A 198 39.73 0.70 10.63
CA GLN A 198 38.66 1.63 10.99
C GLN A 198 38.78 2.09 12.44
N ASP A 199 39.07 1.17 13.37
CA ASP A 199 39.30 1.51 14.77
C ASP A 199 40.53 2.43 14.93
N ALA A 200 41.59 2.27 14.12
CA ALA A 200 42.77 3.13 14.15
C ALA A 200 42.50 4.54 13.57
N GLN A 201 41.72 4.63 12.49
CA GLN A 201 41.31 5.91 11.89
C GLN A 201 40.35 6.67 12.81
N THR A 202 39.37 5.97 13.41
CA THR A 202 38.44 6.53 14.39
C THR A 202 39.17 6.94 15.67
N LEU A 203 40.12 6.13 16.16
CA LEU A 203 40.99 6.49 17.28
C LEU A 203 41.81 7.76 16.99
N GLY A 204 42.46 7.84 15.82
CA GLY A 204 43.21 9.02 15.40
C GLY A 204 42.34 10.27 15.27
N GLY A 205 41.10 10.12 14.78
CA GLY A 205 40.10 11.18 14.73
C GLY A 205 39.76 11.73 16.11
N HIS A 206 39.37 10.86 17.04
CA HIS A 206 39.06 11.24 18.42
C HIS A 206 40.27 11.89 19.14
N ILE A 207 41.49 11.38 18.93
CA ILE A 207 42.72 11.98 19.49
C ILE A 207 42.94 13.40 18.96
N ASN A 208 42.78 13.63 17.66
CA ASN A 208 42.98 14.94 17.06
C ASN A 208 41.90 15.94 17.51
N SER A 209 40.63 15.52 17.52
CA SER A 209 39.53 16.33 18.04
C SER A 209 39.72 16.69 19.52
N ALA A 210 40.14 15.73 20.36
CA ALA A 210 40.45 16.00 21.76
C ALA A 210 41.56 17.05 21.93
N LYS A 211 42.65 16.96 21.16
CA LYS A 211 43.74 17.96 21.20
C LYS A 211 43.27 19.35 20.78
N GLU A 212 42.46 19.43 19.74
CA GLU A 212 41.91 20.70 19.26
C GLU A 212 40.97 21.34 20.30
N LEU A 213 40.08 20.56 20.90
CA LEU A 213 39.14 21.04 21.91
C LEU A 213 39.84 21.49 23.19
N ILE A 214 40.89 20.78 23.62
CA ILE A 214 41.75 21.20 24.74
C ILE A 214 42.42 22.55 24.42
N SER A 215 42.95 22.71 23.20
CA SER A 215 43.56 23.98 22.76
C SER A 215 42.55 25.14 22.77
N LYS A 216 41.30 24.86 22.38
CA LYS A 216 40.18 25.82 22.43
C LYS A 216 39.58 26.02 23.82
N LYS A 217 40.09 25.31 24.85
CA LYS A 217 39.59 25.32 26.23
C LYS A 217 38.14 24.83 26.38
N ASP A 218 37.63 24.06 25.43
CA ASP A 218 36.33 23.38 25.55
C ASP A 218 36.51 22.03 26.23
N TYR A 219 36.62 22.08 27.56
CA TYR A 219 36.99 20.92 28.37
C TYR A 219 35.88 19.86 28.46
N HIS A 220 34.60 20.24 28.43
CA HIS A 220 33.50 19.27 28.45
C HIS A 220 33.40 18.49 27.14
N ALA A 221 33.58 19.13 25.99
CA ALA A 221 33.64 18.43 24.71
C ALA A 221 34.90 17.56 24.62
N ALA A 222 36.05 18.09 25.07
CA ALA A 222 37.30 17.32 25.10
C ALA A 222 37.19 16.05 25.96
N GLN A 223 36.48 16.10 27.09
CA GLN A 223 36.25 14.93 27.95
C GLN A 223 35.53 13.80 27.19
N LYS A 224 34.50 14.12 26.42
CA LYS A 224 33.73 13.13 25.63
C LYS A 224 34.60 12.45 24.59
N GLU A 225 35.45 13.21 23.89
CA GLU A 225 36.38 12.67 22.90
C GLU A 225 37.44 11.77 23.55
N LEU A 226 37.99 12.17 24.70
CA LEU A 226 38.96 11.35 25.45
C LEU A 226 38.34 10.03 25.98
N GLU A 227 37.08 10.06 26.43
CA GLU A 227 36.36 8.84 26.83
C GLU A 227 36.07 7.93 25.62
N ALA A 228 35.82 8.51 24.43
CA ALA A 228 35.70 7.76 23.19
C ALA A 228 37.04 7.09 22.77
N VAL A 229 38.17 7.79 22.94
CA VAL A 229 39.52 7.22 22.74
C VAL A 229 39.73 6.01 23.66
N LEU A 230 39.45 6.14 24.96
CA LEU A 230 39.65 5.05 25.93
C LEU A 230 38.67 3.88 25.76
N LYS A 231 37.51 4.10 25.13
CA LYS A 231 36.60 3.02 24.75
C LYS A 231 37.16 2.16 23.60
N LEU A 232 37.97 2.76 22.73
CA LEU A 232 38.60 2.09 21.59
C LEU A 232 39.98 1.50 21.96
N ASP A 233 40.77 2.23 22.76
CA ASP A 233 42.07 1.81 23.30
C ASP A 233 42.15 2.15 24.80
N PRO A 234 41.71 1.24 25.68
CA PRO A 234 41.77 1.44 27.12
C PRO A 234 43.19 1.62 27.66
N SER A 235 44.21 1.17 26.91
CA SER A 235 45.63 1.23 27.30
C SER A 235 46.31 2.54 26.91
N ASN A 236 45.58 3.47 26.28
CA ASN A 236 46.13 4.73 25.80
C ASN A 236 46.55 5.66 26.95
N THR A 237 47.84 5.66 27.27
CA THR A 237 48.40 6.41 28.41
C THR A 237 48.23 7.92 28.27
N TRP A 238 48.30 8.46 27.05
CA TRP A 238 48.08 9.87 26.79
C TRP A 238 46.64 10.28 27.12
N ALA A 239 45.65 9.53 26.61
CA ALA A 239 44.23 9.84 26.85
C ALA A 239 43.84 9.68 28.33
N GLN A 240 44.40 8.69 29.04
CA GLN A 240 44.20 8.55 30.49
C GLN A 240 44.74 9.76 31.27
N ALA A 241 45.96 10.21 30.93
CA ALA A 241 46.60 11.34 31.59
C ALA A 241 45.85 12.66 31.30
N GLU A 242 45.48 12.90 30.05
CA GLU A 242 44.74 14.10 29.65
C GLU A 242 43.31 14.11 30.20
N LEU A 243 42.62 12.96 30.25
CA LEU A 243 41.29 12.89 30.85
C LEU A 243 41.31 13.26 32.33
N LYS A 244 42.34 12.85 33.07
CA LYS A 244 42.52 13.23 34.47
C LYS A 244 42.73 14.75 34.61
N LYS A 245 43.56 15.35 33.74
CA LYS A 245 43.79 16.81 33.74
C LYS A 245 42.52 17.58 33.41
N VAL A 246 41.82 17.17 32.35
CA VAL A 246 40.56 17.80 31.89
C VAL A 246 39.48 17.72 32.98
N LYS A 247 39.32 16.56 33.64
CA LYS A 247 38.37 16.42 34.77
C LYS A 247 38.71 17.33 35.95
N ASN A 248 39.99 17.44 36.29
CA ASN A 248 40.43 18.36 37.35
C ASN A 248 40.18 19.83 36.97
N LEU A 249 40.41 20.20 35.70
CA LEU A 249 40.14 21.55 35.20
C LEU A 249 38.65 21.89 35.22
N ILE A 250 37.80 20.96 34.80
CA ILE A 250 36.34 21.12 34.88
C ILE A 250 35.91 21.34 36.34
N SER A 251 36.36 20.48 37.26
CA SER A 251 36.06 20.63 38.70
C SER A 251 36.52 21.98 39.24
N ALA A 252 37.73 22.42 38.89
CA ALA A 252 38.26 23.71 39.34
C ALA A 252 37.49 24.91 38.76
N ILE A 253 37.03 24.82 37.50
CA ILE A 253 36.16 25.84 36.88
C ILE A 253 34.80 25.88 37.59
N GLU A 254 34.21 24.72 37.88
CA GLU A 254 32.95 24.62 38.62
C GLU A 254 33.06 25.17 40.04
N ASP A 255 34.17 24.89 40.74
CA ASP A 255 34.43 25.41 42.09
C ASP A 255 34.66 26.93 42.08
N LEU A 256 35.43 27.46 41.11
CA LEU A 256 35.59 28.90 40.91
C LEU A 256 34.26 29.58 40.56
N HIS A 257 33.43 28.94 39.74
CA HIS A 257 32.11 29.45 39.39
C HIS A 257 31.20 29.48 40.63
N LYS A 258 31.22 28.44 41.48
CA LYS A 258 30.48 28.42 42.76
C LYS A 258 31.00 29.46 43.76
N GLN A 259 32.30 29.68 43.86
CA GLN A 259 32.88 30.67 44.78
C GLN A 259 32.60 32.12 44.35
N ASN A 260 32.62 32.41 43.04
CA ASN A 260 32.47 33.77 42.53
C ASN A 260 31.02 34.14 42.14
N PHE A 261 30.16 33.16 41.87
CA PHE A 261 28.80 33.37 41.37
C PHE A 261 27.73 32.51 42.08
N GLY A 262 28.11 31.63 43.01
CA GLY A 262 27.21 30.71 43.71
C GLY A 262 26.59 31.23 45.01
N ALA A 263 26.92 32.46 45.44
CA ALA A 263 26.21 33.13 46.52
C ALA A 263 25.09 34.00 45.93
N GLY A 264 23.97 33.36 45.62
CA GLY A 264 22.80 34.00 45.01
C GLY A 264 21.60 33.06 44.89
N GLN A 265 21.21 32.42 45.99
CA GLN A 265 19.84 31.99 46.27
C GLN A 265 19.50 32.38 47.71
#